data_AF-A0A131YHI1-F1
#
_entry.id   AF-A0A131YHI1-F1
#
_cell.length_a   1.000
_cell.length_b   1.000
_cell.length_c   1.000
_cell.angle_alpha   90.00
_cell.angle_beta   90.00
_cell.angle_gamma   90.00
#
_symmetry.space_group_name_H-M   'P 1'
#
loop_
_entity.id
_entity.type
_entity.pdbx_description
1 polymer ?
#
loop_
_entity_poly.entity_id
_entity_poly.type
_entity_poly.pdbx_seq_one_letter_code
_entity_poly.pdbx_strand_id
1 'polypeptide(L)'
;MKGLELICIAIFAFVSLPTITNGSPDISYNNPALGIYQNEGACFPLHEKWYVMYRNYKDDPYFGGIGKCITISGTGPFEDNSGTFEVDVGGDLQVNVRATLMSSPGYTVKNVIHVDGTDAPEISFNLTSIYADCSRCMVIRHDYIDGGCCLWQPESARGQDVECCHFIYDLVCGPKYPLCEDV
;
A
#
# COMPACT_ATOMS: atom_id res chain seq x y z
N MET A 1 -25.66 -11.35 75.75
CA MET A 1 -26.11 -11.61 74.38
C MET A 1 -25.89 -10.36 73.53
N LYS A 2 -24.82 -10.37 72.72
CA LYS A 2 -24.63 -9.58 71.49
C LYS A 2 -23.19 -9.79 70.99
N GLY A 3 -23.07 -9.98 69.68
CA GLY A 3 -21.83 -9.86 68.90
C GLY A 3 -21.07 -11.19 68.73
N LEU A 4 -20.53 -11.52 67.57
CA LEU A 4 -20.47 -10.85 66.28
C LEU A 4 -19.95 -11.92 65.29
N GLU A 5 -20.48 -11.92 64.08
CA GLU A 5 -20.26 -12.96 63.06
C GLU A 5 -18.87 -12.98 62.41
N LEU A 6 -18.60 -14.12 61.77
CA LEU A 6 -17.48 -14.49 60.90
C LEU A 6 -16.99 -13.38 59.96
N ILE A 7 -15.67 -13.33 59.74
CA ILE A 7 -15.09 -12.96 58.45
C ILE A 7 -13.93 -13.90 58.12
N CYS A 8 -14.17 -14.86 57.21
CA CYS A 8 -13.11 -15.57 56.48
C CYS A 8 -12.60 -14.65 55.37
N ILE A 9 -11.33 -14.25 55.44
CA ILE A 9 -10.69 -13.46 54.38
C ILE A 9 -10.24 -14.43 53.28
N ALA A 10 -10.97 -14.44 52.16
CA ALA A 10 -10.50 -15.06 50.92
C ALA A 10 -9.58 -14.07 50.20
N ILE A 11 -8.28 -14.37 50.17
CA ILE A 11 -7.30 -13.61 49.39
C ILE A 11 -7.45 -14.02 47.92
N PHE A 12 -8.19 -13.23 47.14
CA PHE A 12 -8.17 -13.33 45.69
C PHE A 12 -6.88 -12.69 45.18
N ALA A 13 -5.89 -13.52 44.85
CA ALA A 13 -4.75 -13.09 44.06
C ALA A 13 -5.26 -12.72 42.65
N PHE A 14 -5.42 -11.43 42.38
CA PHE A 14 -5.59 -10.91 41.03
C PHE A 14 -4.30 -11.19 40.26
N VAL A 15 -4.28 -12.29 39.51
CA VAL A 15 -3.32 -12.48 38.42
C VAL A 15 -3.78 -11.54 37.31
N SER A 16 -3.36 -10.28 37.36
CA SER A 16 -3.41 -9.41 36.19
C SER A 16 -2.41 -9.98 35.19
N LEU A 17 -2.85 -10.92 34.35
CA LEU A 17 -2.16 -11.19 33.11
C LEU A 17 -2.08 -9.86 32.35
N PRO A 18 -0.88 -9.31 32.09
CA PRO A 18 -0.80 -8.24 31.13
C PRO A 18 -1.30 -8.83 29.81
N THR A 19 -2.42 -8.34 29.31
CA THR A 19 -2.76 -8.49 27.91
C THR A 19 -1.58 -7.89 27.15
N ILE A 20 -0.69 -8.73 26.63
CA ILE A 20 0.28 -8.32 25.63
C ILE A 20 -0.56 -7.98 24.41
N THR A 21 -1.04 -6.74 24.33
CA THR A 21 -1.54 -6.18 23.09
C THR A 21 -0.31 -6.00 22.23
N ASN A 22 0.05 -7.04 21.50
CA ASN A 22 1.10 -7.03 20.48
C ASN A 22 0.59 -6.27 19.24
N GLY A 23 -0.01 -5.10 19.45
CA GLY A 23 -0.37 -4.17 18.39
C GLY A 23 0.74 -3.14 18.32
N SER A 24 1.50 -3.15 17.22
CA SER A 24 2.25 -1.96 16.84
C SER A 24 1.24 -0.79 16.84
N PRO A 25 1.58 0.39 17.40
CA PRO A 25 0.72 1.55 17.23
C PRO A 25 0.42 1.72 15.74
N ASP A 26 -0.85 1.85 15.39
CA ASP A 26 -1.27 2.06 14.01
C ASP A 26 -0.60 3.35 13.51
N ILE A 27 0.33 3.21 12.57
CA ILE A 27 1.12 4.33 12.08
C ILE A 27 0.21 5.09 11.12
N SER A 28 -0.26 6.26 11.59
CA SER A 28 -1.09 7.14 10.79
C SER A 28 -0.27 7.82 9.69
N TYR A 29 -0.08 7.13 8.57
CA TYR A 29 0.48 7.70 7.34
C TYR A 29 -0.51 8.61 6.60
N ASN A 30 -1.81 8.52 6.91
CA ASN A 30 -2.85 9.40 6.40
C ASN A 30 -2.82 10.76 7.14
N ASN A 31 -1.78 11.56 6.89
CA ASN A 31 -1.58 12.86 7.51
C ASN A 31 -1.25 13.90 6.43
N PRO A 32 -2.09 14.92 6.18
CA PRO A 32 -1.84 15.96 5.17
C PRO A 32 -0.49 16.67 5.29
N ALA A 33 0.10 16.74 6.49
CA ALA A 33 1.44 17.30 6.68
C ALA A 33 2.55 16.47 6.00
N LEU A 34 2.29 15.20 5.71
CA LEU A 34 3.17 14.31 4.94
C LEU A 34 2.96 14.40 3.43
N GLY A 35 2.05 15.25 2.95
CA GLY A 35 1.70 15.38 1.53
C GLY A 35 2.91 15.64 0.61
N ILE A 36 3.96 16.30 1.10
CA ILE A 36 5.21 16.50 0.33
C ILE A 36 5.91 15.19 -0.03
N TYR A 37 5.68 14.12 0.72
CA TYR A 37 6.22 12.78 0.50
C TYR A 37 5.20 11.83 -0.15
N GLN A 38 4.00 12.31 -0.48
CA GLN A 38 2.86 11.49 -0.92
C GLN A 38 2.23 12.06 -2.20
N ASN A 39 3.03 12.79 -2.99
CA ASN A 39 2.54 13.51 -4.16
C ASN A 39 2.75 12.68 -5.45
N GLU A 40 1.76 11.85 -5.77
CA GLU A 40 1.67 11.11 -7.03
C GLU A 40 1.65 12.03 -8.25
N GLY A 41 1.14 13.26 -8.10
CA GLY A 41 1.16 14.26 -9.15
C GLY A 41 2.57 14.65 -9.62
N ALA A 42 3.62 14.35 -8.84
CA ALA A 42 5.02 14.53 -9.26
C ALA A 42 5.58 13.32 -10.04
N CYS A 43 4.95 12.16 -9.95
CA CYS A 43 5.43 10.91 -10.57
C CYS A 43 4.78 10.66 -11.93
N PHE A 44 3.62 11.26 -12.19
CA PHE A 44 2.85 11.09 -13.42
C PHE A 44 3.06 12.29 -14.37
N PRO A 45 3.05 12.07 -15.70
CA PRO A 45 2.93 10.77 -16.37
C PRO A 45 4.14 9.86 -16.13
N LEU A 46 3.91 8.55 -16.12
CA LEU A 46 5.01 7.59 -16.03
C LEU A 46 5.81 7.65 -17.35
N HIS A 47 7.06 8.08 -17.26
CA HIS A 47 7.97 8.20 -18.42
C HIS A 47 8.74 6.92 -18.74
N GLU A 48 8.61 5.92 -17.89
CA GLU A 48 9.24 4.62 -18.02
C GLU A 48 8.31 3.54 -17.43
N LYS A 49 8.72 2.28 -17.62
CA LYS A 49 8.02 1.13 -17.03
C LYS A 49 8.24 1.11 -15.52
N TRP A 50 7.18 0.79 -14.78
CA TRP A 50 7.24 0.56 -13.34
C TRP A 50 6.95 -0.90 -13.02
N TYR A 51 7.60 -1.40 -11.97
CA TYR A 51 7.51 -2.77 -11.50
C TYR A 51 6.91 -2.80 -10.11
N VAL A 52 5.93 -3.67 -9.88
CA VAL A 52 5.48 -3.99 -8.52
C VAL A 52 6.42 -5.03 -7.95
N MET A 53 7.26 -4.62 -7.02
CA MET A 53 8.35 -5.45 -6.48
C MET A 53 7.86 -6.36 -5.35
N TYR A 54 7.14 -5.76 -4.40
CA TYR A 54 6.64 -6.43 -3.21
C TYR A 54 5.18 -6.09 -2.98
N ARG A 55 4.46 -7.01 -2.35
CA ARG A 55 3.19 -6.75 -1.69
C ARG A 55 3.06 -7.55 -0.39
N ASN A 56 2.14 -7.16 0.50
CA ASN A 56 1.99 -7.77 1.82
C ASN A 56 0.89 -8.83 1.90
N TYR A 57 0.31 -9.20 0.77
CA TYR A 57 -0.70 -10.24 0.63
C TYR A 57 -0.34 -11.19 -0.53
N LYS A 58 -0.70 -12.47 -0.41
CA LYS A 58 -0.31 -13.50 -1.39
C LYS A 58 -1.22 -13.54 -2.60
N ASP A 59 -2.51 -13.33 -2.42
CA ASP A 59 -3.54 -13.48 -3.45
C ASP A 59 -4.22 -12.14 -3.70
N ASP A 60 -4.11 -11.64 -4.92
CA ASP A 60 -4.82 -10.44 -5.37
C ASP A 60 -6.09 -10.84 -6.11
N PRO A 61 -7.27 -10.28 -5.77
CA PRO A 61 -8.53 -10.59 -6.43
C PRO A 61 -8.56 -10.16 -7.91
N TYR A 62 -7.76 -9.16 -8.30
CA TYR A 62 -7.67 -8.69 -9.68
C TYR A 62 -6.49 -9.31 -10.41
N PHE A 63 -5.35 -9.45 -9.74
CA PHE A 63 -4.08 -9.79 -10.40
C PHE A 63 -3.54 -11.20 -10.07
N GLY A 64 -4.22 -11.94 -9.18
CA GLY A 64 -3.89 -13.32 -8.81
C GLY A 64 -2.69 -13.45 -7.86
N GLY A 65 -2.05 -14.63 -7.85
CA GLY A 65 -1.01 -15.02 -6.88
C GLY A 65 0.38 -14.35 -7.07
N ILE A 66 1.37 -14.85 -6.33
CA ILE A 66 2.77 -14.35 -6.35
C ILE A 66 3.55 -14.78 -7.61
N GLY A 67 4.70 -14.13 -7.86
CA GLY A 67 5.68 -14.57 -8.87
C GLY A 67 5.33 -14.25 -10.32
N LYS A 68 4.47 -13.25 -10.57
CA LYS A 68 4.05 -12.87 -11.92
C LYS A 68 4.74 -11.64 -12.51
N CYS A 69 5.56 -10.94 -11.72
CA CYS A 69 6.21 -9.67 -12.03
C CYS A 69 5.31 -8.66 -12.76
N ILE A 70 4.48 -7.96 -11.99
CA ILE A 70 3.53 -6.99 -12.54
C ILE A 70 4.27 -5.75 -13.01
N THR A 71 4.01 -5.31 -14.24
CA THR A 71 4.57 -4.08 -14.80
C THR A 71 3.49 -3.11 -15.27
N ILE A 72 3.75 -1.81 -15.14
CA ILE A 72 2.84 -0.73 -15.50
C ILE A 72 3.55 0.20 -16.49
N SER A 73 2.91 0.52 -17.61
CA SER A 73 3.42 1.46 -18.61
C SER A 73 2.31 2.38 -19.13
N GLY A 74 2.60 3.67 -19.31
CA GLY A 74 1.67 4.60 -19.93
C GLY A 74 1.51 4.31 -21.43
N THR A 75 0.27 4.30 -21.92
CA THR A 75 -0.04 3.97 -23.34
C THR A 75 -0.59 5.14 -24.14
N GLY A 76 -0.83 6.28 -23.50
CA GLY A 76 -1.43 7.45 -24.12
C GLY A 76 -1.06 8.76 -23.42
N PRO A 77 -1.64 9.88 -23.86
CA PRO A 77 -1.44 11.16 -23.21
C PRO A 77 -2.01 11.14 -21.78
N PHE A 78 -1.42 11.97 -20.93
CA PHE A 78 -1.89 12.20 -19.57
C PHE A 78 -2.39 13.63 -19.46
N GLU A 79 -3.70 13.80 -19.40
CA GLU A 79 -4.41 15.07 -19.47
C GLU A 79 -5.41 15.17 -18.33
N ASP A 80 -5.59 16.37 -17.77
CA ASP A 80 -6.53 16.61 -16.67
C ASP A 80 -6.38 15.67 -15.45
N ASN A 81 -5.13 15.28 -15.15
CA ASN A 81 -4.77 14.31 -14.12
C ASN A 81 -5.21 12.86 -14.40
N SER A 82 -5.53 12.52 -15.66
CA SER A 82 -5.95 11.18 -16.05
C SER A 82 -5.16 10.68 -17.26
N GLY A 83 -4.92 9.37 -17.34
CA GLY A 83 -4.29 8.73 -18.49
C GLY A 83 -4.57 7.24 -18.55
N THR A 84 -4.24 6.63 -19.68
CA THR A 84 -4.35 5.18 -19.87
C THR A 84 -3.03 4.48 -19.67
N PHE A 85 -3.09 3.31 -19.03
CA PHE A 85 -1.95 2.49 -18.68
C PHE A 85 -2.24 1.04 -19.05
N GLU A 86 -1.21 0.34 -19.48
CA GLU A 86 -1.22 -1.11 -19.61
C GLU A 86 -0.58 -1.69 -18.35
N VAL A 87 -1.27 -2.66 -17.75
CA VAL A 87 -0.78 -3.47 -16.64
C VAL A 87 -0.52 -4.88 -17.17
N ASP A 88 0.75 -5.25 -17.32
CA ASP A 88 1.16 -6.62 -17.60
C ASP A 88 1.23 -7.38 -16.28
N VAL A 89 0.36 -8.37 -16.13
CA VAL A 89 0.22 -9.17 -14.91
C VAL A 89 1.01 -10.47 -15.03
N GLY A 90 1.71 -10.72 -16.14
CA GLY A 90 2.42 -11.96 -16.42
C GLY A 90 1.50 -13.12 -16.81
N GLY A 91 2.07 -14.13 -17.48
CA GLY A 91 1.32 -15.31 -17.94
C GLY A 91 0.24 -14.99 -18.99
N ASP A 92 0.60 -14.15 -19.97
CA ASP A 92 -0.24 -13.67 -21.08
C ASP A 92 -1.45 -12.78 -20.68
N LEU A 93 -1.52 -12.35 -19.40
CA LEU A 93 -2.57 -11.45 -18.93
C LEU A 93 -2.11 -9.99 -18.97
N GLN A 94 -2.75 -9.21 -19.83
CA GLN A 94 -2.59 -7.75 -19.91
C GLN A 94 -3.94 -7.07 -19.70
N VAL A 95 -3.94 -5.99 -18.93
CA VAL A 95 -5.15 -5.23 -18.59
C VAL A 95 -4.92 -3.76 -18.88
N ASN A 96 -5.80 -3.16 -19.67
CA ASN A 96 -5.82 -1.71 -19.87
C ASN A 96 -6.63 -1.05 -18.76
N VAL A 97 -6.03 -0.07 -18.10
CA VAL A 97 -6.66 0.72 -17.05
C VAL A 97 -6.57 2.20 -17.34
N ARG A 98 -7.53 2.96 -16.80
CA ARG A 98 -7.45 4.42 -16.67
C ARG A 98 -7.07 4.74 -15.24
N ALA A 99 -6.01 5.52 -15.07
CA ALA A 99 -5.63 6.05 -13.76
C ALA A 99 -6.00 7.53 -13.70
N THR A 100 -6.61 7.97 -12.59
CA THR A 100 -6.99 9.37 -12.34
C THR A 100 -6.47 9.82 -10.98
N LEU A 101 -5.71 10.90 -10.95
CA LEU A 101 -5.11 11.39 -9.71
C LEU A 101 -6.06 12.32 -8.95
N MET A 102 -6.22 12.03 -7.66
CA MET A 102 -7.11 12.72 -6.74
C MET A 102 -6.39 13.15 -5.47
N SER A 103 -7.01 14.08 -4.75
CA SER A 103 -6.58 14.48 -3.42
C SER A 103 -7.56 13.93 -2.40
N SER A 104 -7.05 13.23 -1.40
CA SER A 104 -7.86 12.87 -0.23
C SER A 104 -8.16 14.10 0.65
N PRO A 105 -9.16 14.05 1.55
CA PRO A 105 -9.55 15.20 2.36
C PRO A 105 -8.39 15.84 3.13
N GLY A 106 -8.25 17.16 3.00
CA GLY A 106 -7.20 17.94 3.67
C GLY A 106 -5.85 17.99 2.94
N TYR A 107 -5.65 17.19 1.89
CA TYR A 107 -4.44 17.24 1.08
C TYR A 107 -4.51 18.30 -0.01
N THR A 108 -3.40 18.99 -0.24
CA THR A 108 -3.22 19.92 -1.36
C THR A 108 -2.52 19.28 -2.56
N VAL A 109 -1.94 18.10 -2.36
CA VAL A 109 -1.27 17.29 -3.40
C VAL A 109 -2.19 16.19 -3.91
N LYS A 110 -1.83 15.58 -5.03
CA LYS A 110 -2.52 14.38 -5.52
C LYS A 110 -1.89 13.16 -4.86
N ASN A 111 -2.57 12.58 -3.86
CA ASN A 111 -2.04 11.45 -3.08
C ASN A 111 -2.81 10.14 -3.29
N VAL A 112 -3.82 10.17 -4.17
CA VAL A 112 -4.64 9.00 -4.50
C VAL A 112 -4.61 8.80 -6.01
N ILE A 113 -4.44 7.56 -6.44
CA ILE A 113 -4.62 7.11 -7.82
C ILE A 113 -5.91 6.28 -7.84
N HIS A 114 -6.96 6.79 -8.46
CA HIS A 114 -8.14 6.00 -8.79
C HIS A 114 -7.87 5.19 -10.05
N VAL A 115 -8.17 3.90 -10.04
CA VAL A 115 -7.92 2.99 -11.16
C VAL A 115 -9.23 2.38 -11.60
N ASP A 116 -9.57 2.51 -12.88
CA ASP A 116 -10.71 1.85 -13.51
C ASP A 116 -10.24 0.98 -14.68
N GLY A 117 -10.73 -0.24 -14.80
CA GLY A 117 -10.50 -1.08 -15.96
C GLY A 117 -11.19 -0.50 -17.20
N THR A 118 -10.45 -0.39 -18.32
CA THR A 118 -11.02 0.10 -19.59
C THR A 118 -11.85 -0.98 -20.27
N ASP A 119 -11.36 -2.23 -20.23
CA ASP A 119 -12.00 -3.40 -20.82
C ASP A 119 -12.52 -4.40 -19.76
N ALA A 120 -12.35 -4.07 -18.47
CA ALA A 120 -12.67 -4.90 -17.31
C ALA A 120 -13.36 -4.06 -16.22
N PRO A 121 -14.67 -3.76 -16.35
CA PRO A 121 -15.38 -2.79 -15.51
C PRO A 121 -15.49 -3.19 -14.03
N GLU A 122 -15.24 -4.45 -13.69
CA GLU A 122 -15.14 -4.95 -12.32
C GLU A 122 -13.89 -4.45 -11.58
N ILE A 123 -12.88 -3.98 -12.31
CA ILE A 123 -11.69 -3.35 -11.75
C ILE A 123 -12.01 -1.88 -11.50
N SER A 124 -12.23 -1.53 -10.23
CA SER A 124 -12.34 -0.14 -9.79
C SER A 124 -11.90 -0.04 -8.33
N PHE A 125 -10.82 0.71 -8.07
CA PHE A 125 -10.25 0.83 -6.74
C PHE A 125 -9.37 2.07 -6.58
N ASN A 126 -9.02 2.39 -5.33
CA ASN A 126 -8.05 3.44 -5.02
C ASN A 126 -6.73 2.88 -4.51
N LEU A 127 -5.67 3.53 -4.97
CA LEU A 127 -4.32 3.40 -4.46
C LEU A 127 -3.95 4.70 -3.76
N THR A 128 -3.62 4.62 -2.47
CA THR A 128 -3.24 5.79 -1.67
C THR A 128 -1.74 5.77 -1.37
N SER A 129 -1.06 6.86 -1.69
CA SER A 129 0.38 7.00 -1.45
C SER A 129 0.69 6.99 0.05
N ILE A 130 1.58 6.10 0.47
CA ILE A 130 2.22 6.14 1.79
C ILE A 130 3.51 6.95 1.67
N TYR A 131 4.26 6.74 0.59
CA TYR A 131 5.50 7.45 0.27
C TYR A 131 5.77 7.39 -1.24
N ALA A 132 6.26 8.48 -1.81
CA ALA A 132 6.66 8.59 -3.21
C ALA A 132 8.01 9.31 -3.34
N ASP A 133 8.98 8.61 -3.89
CA ASP A 133 10.17 9.19 -4.52
C ASP A 133 10.16 8.72 -5.98
N CYS A 134 9.64 9.57 -6.87
CA CYS A 134 9.38 9.22 -8.26
C CYS A 134 10.64 8.77 -9.04
N SER A 135 11.84 9.03 -8.51
CA SER A 135 13.10 8.57 -9.10
C SER A 135 13.56 7.19 -8.62
N ARG A 136 12.93 6.64 -7.57
CA ARG A 136 13.36 5.43 -6.87
C ARG A 136 12.26 4.43 -6.62
N CYS A 137 11.13 4.87 -6.07
CA CYS A 137 10.06 3.99 -5.64
C CYS A 137 8.75 4.72 -5.29
N MET A 138 7.69 3.93 -5.14
CA MET A 138 6.47 4.33 -4.45
C MET A 138 6.04 3.23 -3.48
N VAL A 139 5.53 3.60 -2.31
CA VAL A 139 4.89 2.69 -1.35
C VAL A 139 3.43 3.08 -1.25
N ILE A 140 2.54 2.13 -1.54
CA ILE A 140 1.15 2.41 -1.87
C ILE A 140 0.23 1.47 -1.10
N ARG A 141 -0.88 1.99 -0.55
CA ARG A 141 -1.97 1.24 0.06
C ARG A 141 -3.11 1.01 -0.95
N HIS A 142 -3.73 -0.16 -0.89
CA HIS A 142 -4.89 -0.57 -1.66
C HIS A 142 -6.14 -0.48 -0.78
N ASP A 143 -7.26 0.04 -1.30
CA ASP A 143 -8.53 0.11 -0.55
C ASP A 143 -9.40 -1.15 -0.70
N TYR A 144 -9.13 -1.97 -1.71
CA TYR A 144 -9.88 -3.21 -2.01
C TYR A 144 -9.39 -4.44 -1.23
N ILE A 145 -8.28 -4.32 -0.51
CA ILE A 145 -7.74 -5.35 0.39
C ILE A 145 -7.46 -4.70 1.73
N ASP A 146 -8.00 -5.26 2.80
CA ASP A 146 -7.74 -4.77 4.15
C ASP A 146 -6.24 -4.80 4.47
N GLY A 147 -5.67 -3.63 4.77
CA GLY A 147 -4.25 -3.45 4.97
C GLY A 147 -3.37 -3.73 3.74
N GLY A 148 -3.92 -3.93 2.54
CA GLY A 148 -3.17 -4.28 1.34
C GLY A 148 -2.19 -3.18 0.94
N CYS A 149 -0.92 -3.52 0.73
CA CYS A 149 0.14 -2.56 0.40
C CYS A 149 1.18 -3.17 -0.54
N CYS A 150 1.73 -2.35 -1.42
CA CYS A 150 2.79 -2.72 -2.35
C CYS A 150 3.90 -1.66 -2.45
N LEU A 151 5.03 -2.08 -2.99
CA LEU A 151 6.16 -1.22 -3.35
C LEU A 151 6.38 -1.30 -4.85
N TRP A 152 6.41 -0.15 -5.51
CA TRP A 152 6.70 -0.02 -6.93
C TRP A 152 8.09 0.57 -7.13
N GLN A 153 8.79 0.17 -8.18
CA GLN A 153 10.04 0.80 -8.61
C GLN A 153 10.02 1.11 -10.10
N PRO A 154 10.57 2.25 -10.55
CA PRO A 154 10.82 2.49 -11.95
C PRO A 154 11.91 1.55 -12.46
N GLU A 155 11.89 1.23 -13.75
CA GLU A 155 12.94 0.46 -14.44
C GLU A 155 14.34 1.00 -14.11
N SER A 156 14.52 2.32 -14.16
CA SER A 156 15.79 2.98 -13.90
C SER A 156 16.36 2.72 -12.50
N ALA A 157 15.52 2.43 -11.51
CA ALA A 157 15.93 2.13 -10.14
C ALA A 157 16.04 0.62 -9.83
N ARG A 158 15.80 -0.26 -10.82
CA ARG A 158 15.99 -1.71 -10.66
C ARG A 158 17.44 -2.03 -10.31
N GLY A 159 17.63 -2.93 -9.34
CA GLY A 159 18.95 -3.32 -8.83
C GLY A 159 19.68 -2.22 -8.04
N GLN A 160 19.06 -1.04 -7.87
CA GLN A 160 19.60 0.02 -7.02
C GLN A 160 19.14 -0.14 -5.58
N ASP A 161 19.92 0.44 -4.67
CA ASP A 161 19.56 0.50 -3.28
C ASP A 161 18.50 1.58 -3.01
N VAL A 162 17.36 1.12 -2.49
CA VAL A 162 16.17 1.93 -2.17
C VAL A 162 15.79 1.79 -0.69
N GLU A 163 16.79 1.82 0.21
CA GLU A 163 16.60 1.61 1.66
C GLU A 163 15.46 2.42 2.27
N CYS A 164 15.28 3.69 1.90
CA CYS A 164 14.18 4.52 2.41
C CYS A 164 12.81 3.87 2.13
N CYS A 165 12.63 3.35 0.92
CA CYS A 165 11.42 2.68 0.49
C CYS A 165 11.21 1.37 1.25
N HIS A 166 12.29 0.58 1.39
CA HIS A 166 12.27 -0.65 2.16
C HIS A 166 11.94 -0.41 3.64
N PHE A 167 12.55 0.61 4.25
CA PHE A 167 12.30 1.01 5.62
C PHE A 167 10.83 1.41 5.83
N ILE A 168 10.30 2.29 4.97
CA ILE A 168 8.89 2.72 5.06
C ILE A 168 7.95 1.54 4.85
N TYR A 169 8.25 0.68 3.89
CA TYR A 169 7.46 -0.52 3.64
C TYR A 169 7.44 -1.45 4.86
N ASP A 170 8.60 -1.75 5.44
CA ASP A 170 8.69 -2.62 6.62
C ASP A 170 7.99 -2.01 7.83
N LEU A 171 8.02 -0.68 7.94
CA LEU A 171 7.38 0.07 9.02
C LEU A 171 5.85 0.08 8.90
N VAL A 172 5.29 0.25 7.70
CA VAL A 172 3.85 0.53 7.49
C VAL A 172 3.07 -0.65 6.90
N CYS A 173 3.74 -1.55 6.17
CA CYS A 173 3.09 -2.54 5.32
C CYS A 173 3.39 -3.99 5.68
N GLY A 174 4.59 -4.32 6.16
CA GLY A 174 5.11 -5.69 6.27
C GLY A 174 4.09 -6.77 6.70
N PRO A 175 4.20 -8.02 6.21
CA PRO A 175 5.38 -8.67 5.59
C PRO A 175 5.58 -8.40 4.09
N LYS A 176 6.71 -8.84 3.52
CA LYS A 176 7.03 -8.75 2.07
C LYS A 176 6.83 -10.09 1.36
N TYR A 177 6.03 -10.09 0.30
CA TYR A 177 5.96 -11.16 -0.70
C TYR A 177 6.46 -10.63 -2.05
N PRO A 178 7.54 -11.20 -2.60
CA PRO A 178 8.10 -10.74 -3.87
C PRO A 178 7.19 -11.11 -5.05
N LEU A 179 7.08 -10.19 -6.00
CA LEU A 179 6.37 -10.39 -7.26
C LEU A 179 7.31 -10.46 -8.46
N CYS A 180 8.35 -9.62 -8.47
CA CYS A 180 9.46 -9.69 -9.42
C CYS A 180 10.70 -10.22 -8.70
N GLU A 181 11.50 -11.03 -9.37
CA GLU A 181 12.85 -11.33 -8.89
C GLU A 181 13.73 -10.07 -9.01
N ASP A 182 14.61 -9.88 -8.03
CA ASP A 182 15.69 -8.90 -8.14
C ASP A 182 16.65 -9.42 -9.22
N VAL A 183 16.74 -8.70 -10.34
CA VAL A 183 17.70 -8.98 -11.42
C VAL A 183 18.98 -8.20 -11.15
#